data_AF-A0A7Y3PM82-F1
#
_entry.id   AF-A0A7Y3PM82-F1
#
_cell.length_a   1.000
_cell.length_b   1.000
_cell.length_c   1.000
_cell.angle_alpha   90.00
_cell.angle_beta   90.00
_cell.angle_gamma   90.00
#
_symmetry.space_group_name_H-M   'P 1'
#
loop_
_entity.id
_entity.type
_entity.pdbx_description
1 polymer ?
#
loop_
_entity_poly.entity_id
_entity_poly.type
_entity_poly.pdbx_seq_one_letter_code
_entity_poly.pdbx_strand_id
1 'polypeptide(L)'
;MVIIGQAAAMFEGGPTGAGASVERTAAFLEEYQIARGRALSANEVQLCWAAGLWVRAFNAKKFHLDNFDALGRDEAGTRTEHAGI
;
A
#
# COMPACT_ATOMS: atom_id res chain seq x y z
N MET A 1 6.73 7.47 -9.38
CA MET A 1 6.81 6.10 -8.84
C MET A 1 6.00 5.98 -7.56
N VAL A 2 6.31 6.77 -6.53
CA VAL A 2 5.65 6.82 -5.22
C VAL A 2 4.10 6.82 -5.25
N ILE A 3 3.48 7.57 -6.17
CA ILE A 3 2.01 7.62 -6.34
C ILE A 3 1.40 6.24 -6.68
N ILE A 4 2.13 5.38 -7.40
CA ILE A 4 1.66 4.04 -7.78
C ILE A 4 1.56 3.16 -6.54
N GLY A 5 2.47 3.30 -5.57
CA GLY A 5 2.40 2.60 -4.29
C GLY A 5 1.16 2.96 -3.48
N GLN A 6 0.80 4.25 -3.46
CA GLN A 6 -0.46 4.70 -2.86
C GLN A 6 -1.69 4.16 -3.62
N ALA A 7 -1.66 4.18 -4.96
CA ALA A 7 -2.74 3.62 -5.78
C ALA A 7 -2.90 2.11 -5.55
N ALA A 8 -1.79 1.37 -5.54
CA ALA A 8 -1.73 -0.07 -5.27
C ALA A 8 -2.27 -0.43 -3.88
N ALA A 9 -2.05 0.41 -2.88
CA ALA A 9 -2.58 0.20 -1.53
C ALA A 9 -4.08 0.55 -1.40
N MET A 10 -4.67 1.28 -2.36
CA MET A 10 -6.02 1.87 -2.22
C MET A 10 -7.02 1.48 -3.31
N PHE A 11 -6.61 0.83 -4.40
CA PHE A 11 -7.50 0.60 -5.54
C PHE A 11 -8.74 -0.27 -5.21
N GLU A 12 -8.67 -1.14 -4.20
CA GLU A 12 -9.80 -1.95 -3.72
C GLU A 12 -10.59 -1.27 -2.59
N GLY A 13 -10.04 -0.20 -2.00
CA GLY A 13 -10.56 0.39 -0.76
C GLY A 13 -11.87 1.16 -0.92
N GLY A 14 -12.25 1.56 -2.14
CA GLY A 14 -13.51 2.26 -2.42
C GLY A 14 -13.82 3.39 -1.41
N PRO A 15 -15.10 3.62 -1.05
CA PRO A 15 -15.47 4.58 -0.01
C PRO A 15 -15.20 4.08 1.43
N THR A 16 -14.93 2.79 1.61
CA THR A 16 -14.78 2.17 2.94
C THR A 16 -13.39 2.36 3.54
N GLY A 17 -12.39 2.69 2.72
CA GLY A 17 -11.04 2.97 3.20
C GLY A 17 -10.22 1.74 3.61
N ALA A 18 -10.76 0.53 3.41
CA ALA A 18 -10.12 -0.75 3.74
C ALA A 18 -8.76 -0.97 3.04
N GLY A 19 -8.54 -0.29 1.91
CA GLY A 19 -7.37 -0.51 1.07
C GLY A 19 -7.33 -1.91 0.44
N ALA A 20 -6.32 -2.17 -0.36
CA ALA A 20 -6.00 -3.50 -0.88
C ALA A 20 -5.10 -4.26 0.12
N SER A 21 -5.15 -5.59 0.15
CA SER A 21 -4.22 -6.39 0.98
C SER A 21 -2.76 -6.22 0.54
N VAL A 22 -1.81 -6.76 1.31
CA VAL A 22 -0.38 -6.77 0.93
C VAL A 22 -0.19 -7.52 -0.39
N GLU A 23 -0.78 -8.70 -0.53
CA GLU A 23 -0.67 -9.57 -1.70
C GLU A 23 -1.24 -8.86 -2.94
N ARG A 24 -2.39 -8.19 -2.78
CA ARG A 24 -3.03 -7.42 -3.85
C ARG A 24 -2.24 -6.17 -4.22
N THR A 25 -1.61 -5.51 -3.24
CA THR A 25 -0.68 -4.41 -3.48
C THR A 25 0.53 -4.89 -4.30
N ALA A 26 1.12 -6.03 -3.93
CA ALA A 26 2.26 -6.60 -4.63
C ALA A 26 1.92 -6.98 -6.08
N ALA A 27 0.81 -7.67 -6.29
CA ALA A 27 0.31 -8.03 -7.62
C ALA A 27 0.04 -6.78 -8.48
N PHE A 28 -0.53 -5.72 -7.91
CA PHE A 28 -0.71 -4.45 -8.62
C PHE A 28 0.62 -3.87 -9.09
N LEU A 29 1.65 -3.85 -8.23
CA LEU A 29 2.97 -3.32 -8.59
C LEU A 29 3.68 -4.17 -9.66
N GLU A 30 3.47 -5.48 -9.65
CA GLU A 30 3.97 -6.39 -10.70
C GLU A 30 3.29 -6.10 -12.05
N GLU A 31 1.96 -6.11 -12.09
CA GLU A 31 1.19 -5.83 -13.31
C GLU A 31 1.46 -4.41 -13.84
N TYR A 32 1.66 -3.44 -12.96
CA TYR A 32 2.05 -2.09 -13.36
C TYR A 32 3.38 -2.08 -14.11
N GLN A 33 4.39 -2.82 -13.64
CA GLN A 33 5.69 -2.90 -14.30
C GLN A 33 5.60 -3.54 -15.68
N ILE A 34 4.79 -4.60 -15.81
CA ILE A 34 4.52 -5.28 -17.08
C ILE A 34 3.85 -4.31 -18.05
N ALA A 35 2.74 -3.67 -17.65
CA ALA A 35 2.01 -2.72 -18.48
C ALA A 35 2.85 -1.50 -18.87
N ARG A 36 3.73 -1.03 -17.97
CA ARG A 36 4.66 0.09 -18.21
C ARG A 36 5.83 -0.32 -19.12
N GLY A 37 6.11 -1.62 -19.28
CA GLY A 37 7.30 -2.12 -19.97
C GLY A 37 8.61 -1.74 -19.27
N ARG A 38 8.58 -1.52 -17.95
CA ARG A 38 9.73 -1.07 -17.16
C ARG A 38 9.70 -1.68 -15.76
N ALA A 39 10.77 -2.39 -15.42
CA ALA A 39 11.02 -2.82 -14.04
C ALA A 39 11.38 -1.63 -13.14
N LEU A 40 10.84 -1.64 -11.92
CA LEU A 40 11.23 -0.74 -10.85
C LEU A 40 12.52 -1.28 -10.18
N SER A 41 13.39 -0.37 -9.80
CA SER A 41 14.50 -0.70 -8.90
C SER A 41 13.99 -1.09 -7.52
N ALA A 42 14.80 -1.81 -6.74
CA ALA A 42 14.47 -2.17 -5.36
C ALA A 42 14.08 -0.96 -4.51
N ASN A 43 14.82 0.15 -4.65
CA ASN A 43 14.51 1.40 -3.95
C ASN A 43 13.19 2.03 -4.41
N GLU A 44 12.86 1.98 -5.70
CA GLU A 44 11.55 2.44 -6.19
C GLU A 44 10.40 1.57 -5.64
N VAL A 45 10.61 0.26 -5.51
CA VAL A 45 9.63 -0.66 -4.89
C VAL A 45 9.45 -0.32 -3.41
N GLN A 46 10.53 -0.14 -2.65
CA GLN A 46 10.47 0.27 -1.24
C GLN A 46 9.74 1.60 -1.05
N LEU A 47 10.00 2.61 -1.91
CA LEU A 47 9.29 3.88 -1.89
C LEU A 47 7.80 3.74 -2.21
N CYS A 48 7.41 2.82 -3.10
CA CYS A 48 6.01 2.50 -3.33
C CYS A 48 5.36 1.90 -2.08
N TRP A 49 6.03 0.98 -1.40
CA TRP A 49 5.53 0.41 -0.14
C TRP A 49 5.41 1.45 0.97
N ALA A 50 6.39 2.33 1.13
CA ALA A 50 6.34 3.42 2.09
C ALA A 50 5.16 4.38 1.83
N ALA A 51 4.89 4.70 0.56
CA ALA A 51 3.75 5.52 0.17
C ALA A 51 2.40 4.86 0.46
N GLY A 52 2.29 3.57 0.14
CA GLY A 52 1.12 2.75 0.44
C GLY A 52 0.88 2.63 1.95
N LEU A 53 1.95 2.39 2.72
CA LEU A 53 1.89 2.34 4.18
C LEU A 53 1.42 3.68 4.76
N TRP A 54 1.94 4.81 4.26
CA TRP A 54 1.55 6.14 4.74
C TRP A 54 0.04 6.37 4.60
N VAL A 55 -0.56 6.08 3.45
CA VAL A 55 -2.00 6.30 3.25
C VAL A 55 -2.85 5.36 4.11
N ARG A 56 -2.40 4.11 4.29
CA ARG A 56 -3.08 3.13 5.16
C ARG A 56 -3.03 3.56 6.62
N ALA A 57 -1.87 4.04 7.09
CA ALA A 57 -1.71 4.58 8.44
C ALA A 57 -2.54 5.86 8.66
N PHE A 58 -2.59 6.74 7.65
CA PHE A 58 -3.46 7.91 7.67
C PHE A 58 -4.94 7.53 7.79
N ASN A 59 -5.41 6.53 7.02
CA ASN A 59 -6.78 6.03 7.11
C ASN A 59 -7.06 5.39 8.47
N ALA A 60 -6.14 4.60 9.01
CA ALA A 60 -6.29 4.01 10.34
C ALA A 60 -6.46 5.08 11.43
N LYS A 61 -5.69 6.17 11.36
CA LYS A 61 -5.91 7.34 12.23
C LYS A 61 -7.30 7.95 12.03
N LYS A 62 -7.75 8.12 10.79
CA LYS A 62 -9.04 8.74 10.47
C LYS A 62 -10.22 7.91 11.00
N PHE A 63 -10.15 6.60 10.85
CA PHE A 63 -11.23 5.67 11.17
C PHE A 63 -11.15 5.09 12.59
N HIS A 64 -10.16 5.50 13.38
CA HIS A 64 -9.96 5.00 14.74
C HIS A 64 -11.21 5.13 15.64
N LEU A 65 -11.92 6.26 15.53
CA LEU A 65 -13.15 6.51 16.30
C LEU A 65 -14.38 5.78 15.74
N ASP A 66 -14.31 5.29 14.50
CA ASP A 66 -15.38 4.56 13.82
C ASP A 66 -15.30 3.03 14.10
N ASN A 67 -14.37 2.60 14.97
CA ASN A 67 -14.06 1.19 15.24
C ASN A 67 -13.77 0.37 13.98
N PHE A 68 -13.21 1.01 12.95
CA PHE A 68 -12.83 0.36 11.71
C PHE A 68 -11.32 0.21 11.63
N ASP A 69 -10.86 -1.04 11.56
CA ASP A 69 -9.44 -1.37 11.45
C ASP A 69 -8.96 -1.25 10.00
N ALA A 70 -8.64 -0.03 9.59
CA ALA A 70 -8.14 0.24 8.24
C ALA A 70 -6.68 -0.23 8.02
N LEU A 71 -5.97 -0.60 9.09
CA LEU A 71 -4.60 -1.12 9.03
C LEU A 71 -4.30 -1.93 10.29
N GLY A 72 -4.51 -3.25 10.20
CA GLY A 72 -4.17 -4.17 11.28
C GLY A 72 -2.67 -4.22 11.56
N ARG A 73 -2.31 -4.59 12.80
CA ARG A 73 -0.90 -4.60 13.28
C ARG A 73 0.00 -5.50 12.42
N ASP A 74 -0.47 -6.69 12.06
CA ASP A 74 0.33 -7.63 11.27
C ASP A 74 0.56 -7.10 9.86
N GLU A 75 -0.49 -6.53 9.25
CA GLU A 75 -0.37 -5.88 7.94
C GLU A 75 0.58 -4.67 7.98
N ALA A 76 0.52 -3.85 9.03
CA ALA A 76 1.44 -2.75 9.23
C ALA A 76 2.90 -3.22 9.30
N GLY A 77 3.15 -4.35 9.99
CA GLY A 77 4.47 -4.98 10.08
C GLY A 77 4.99 -5.39 8.69
N THR A 78 4.22 -6.20 7.96
CA THR A 78 4.62 -6.67 6.62
C THR A 78 4.86 -5.52 5.64
N ARG A 79 4.02 -4.47 5.67
CA ARG A 79 4.21 -3.28 4.83
C ARG A 79 5.46 -2.48 5.21
N THR A 80 5.82 -2.45 6.50
CA THR A 80 7.03 -1.78 7.01
C THR A 80 8.29 -2.52 6.53
N GLU A 81 8.30 -3.85 6.62
CA GLU A 81 9.38 -4.68 6.08
C GLU A 81 9.58 -4.46 4.57
N HIS A 82 8.50 -4.46 3.79
CA HIS A 82 8.56 -4.17 2.35
C HIS A 82 9.00 -2.74 2.03
N ALA A 83 8.71 -1.77 2.91
CA ALA A 83 9.18 -0.39 2.79
C ALA A 83 10.67 -0.24 3.15
N GLY A 84 11.29 -1.26 3.77
CA GLY A 84 12.68 -1.21 4.21
C GLY A 84 12.92 -0.28 5.40
N ILE A 85 11.92 -0.15 6.29
CA ILE A 85 11.94 0.70 7.48
C ILE A 85 11.89 -0.18 8.74
#